data_AF-A0AAX2LPT9-F1
#
_entry.id   AF-A0AAX2LPT9-F1
#
_cell.length_a   1.000
_cell.length_b   1.000
_cell.length_c   1.000
_cell.angle_alpha   90.00
_cell.angle_beta   90.00
_cell.angle_gamma   90.00
#
_symmetry.space_group_name_H-M   'P 1'
#
loop_
_entity.id
_entity.type
_entity.pdbx_description
1 polymer ?
#
loop_
_entity_poly.entity_id
_entity_poly.type
_entity_poly.pdbx_seq_one_letter_code
_entity_poly.pdbx_strand_id
1 'polypeptide(L)'
;MVDIESDWDINMKMYASYDNSVAYLNDRKVSIEGKKYFYHQVLKICSITSCALGLFLTMPSFAEQEIKVPMDLSSWIYKGDVFNCNLMHTEVPHGKFYFRSVTNNKISFEFRFNNSPVTWQQADLSLLTPPWIVPQQATPISEGIRHQGNRFSFSTNIDALLHAIDQGQWLQLSLSGSTPSESQRVTLPSIRVHNVITQFKACQQRLPAITFTEARDTSLHFASGQQSLSAAQQRTLRDLISYVERDKRVTYLLIDGHTDNVGSRLANLSVSRSRADQVAAVLETLGVAADKIQIRAHGSRYPVASNATESGRAQNRRVVIRLVRDDESVVAATPPTNDSMKVQ
;
A
#
# COMPACT_ATOMS: atom_id res chain seq x y z
N MET A 1 34.64 14.68 -35.51
CA MET A 1 35.53 14.03 -34.52
C MET A 1 35.18 14.71 -33.20
N VAL A 2 34.40 14.02 -32.37
CA VAL A 2 33.93 14.54 -31.08
C VAL A 2 34.93 14.03 -30.06
N ASP A 3 35.76 14.92 -29.54
CA ASP A 3 36.61 14.60 -28.39
C ASP A 3 35.75 14.64 -27.13
N ILE A 4 35.61 13.46 -26.52
CA ILE A 4 35.00 13.25 -25.21
C ILE A 4 36.17 13.29 -24.22
N GLU A 5 36.44 14.46 -23.64
CA GLU A 5 37.33 14.56 -22.48
C GLU A 5 36.64 13.94 -21.25
N SER A 6 37.24 12.86 -20.77
CA SER A 6 36.84 12.12 -19.57
C SER A 6 37.38 12.81 -18.32
N ASP A 7 36.55 13.63 -17.68
CA ASP A 7 36.91 14.37 -16.46
C ASP A 7 36.51 13.57 -15.20
N TRP A 8 37.28 12.53 -14.88
CA TRP A 8 37.14 11.72 -13.65
C TRP A 8 37.94 12.33 -12.50
N ASP A 9 37.52 13.49 -12.01
CA ASP A 9 38.09 14.11 -10.81
C ASP A 9 37.56 13.41 -9.53
N ILE A 10 38.22 12.31 -9.13
CA ILE A 10 38.01 11.65 -7.83
C ILE A 10 38.75 12.47 -6.77
N ASN A 11 38.02 13.27 -5.99
CA ASN A 11 38.59 14.03 -4.87
C ASN A 11 38.53 13.18 -3.58
N MET A 12 39.65 12.54 -3.23
CA MET A 12 39.80 11.81 -1.97
C MET A 12 40.16 12.80 -0.84
N LYS A 13 39.37 12.84 0.24
CA LYS A 13 39.69 13.64 1.44
C LYS A 13 39.77 12.72 2.65
N MET A 14 40.93 12.70 3.31
CA MET A 14 41.15 11.93 4.54
C MET A 14 41.02 12.85 5.76
N TYR A 15 40.23 12.42 6.75
CA TYR A 15 40.14 13.09 8.05
C TYR A 15 40.49 12.07 9.14
N ALA A 16 41.61 12.29 9.84
CA ALA A 16 42.01 11.47 10.97
C ALA A 16 41.64 12.18 12.28
N SER A 17 40.95 11.48 13.19
CA SER A 17 40.85 11.85 14.60
C SER A 17 41.46 10.74 15.45
N TYR A 18 42.01 11.09 16.60
CA TYR A 18 43.01 10.31 17.35
C TYR A 18 42.59 8.89 17.80
N ASP A 19 41.31 8.49 17.63
CA ASP A 19 40.80 7.16 17.98
C ASP A 19 39.97 6.45 16.88
N ASN A 20 39.80 7.05 15.69
CA ASN A 20 39.12 6.41 14.55
C ASN A 20 39.46 7.14 13.25
N SER A 21 40.27 6.51 12.39
CA SER A 21 40.60 7.04 11.07
C SER A 21 39.47 6.71 10.09
N VAL A 22 38.82 7.74 9.54
CA VAL A 22 37.75 7.57 8.54
C VAL A 22 38.18 8.25 7.24
N ALA A 23 38.31 7.47 6.17
CA ALA A 23 38.57 7.99 4.84
C ALA A 23 37.26 8.14 4.07
N TYR A 24 37.08 9.27 3.37
CA TYR A 24 35.93 9.51 2.51
C TYR A 24 36.38 9.56 1.05
N LEU A 25 35.83 8.68 0.22
CA LEU A 25 35.91 8.80 -1.25
C LEU A 25 34.65 9.50 -1.73
N ASN A 26 34.82 10.62 -2.45
CA ASN A 26 33.72 11.38 -3.02
C ASN A 26 33.53 11.02 -4.50
N ASP A 27 32.42 10.39 -4.84
CA ASP A 27 32.04 10.02 -6.21
C ASP A 27 30.83 10.85 -6.68
N ARG A 28 30.74 11.12 -7.99
CA ARG A 28 29.62 11.87 -8.60
C ARG A 28 28.83 10.93 -9.49
N LYS A 29 27.60 10.57 -9.10
CA LYS A 29 26.67 9.88 -10.02
C LYS A 29 25.55 10.79 -10.50
N VAL A 30 25.06 10.48 -11.68
CA VAL A 30 23.99 11.22 -12.35
C VAL A 30 22.72 10.37 -12.33
N SER A 31 21.57 10.94 -11.95
CA SER A 31 20.28 10.25 -12.09
C SER A 31 19.87 10.12 -13.56
N ILE A 32 18.83 9.33 -13.83
CA ILE A 32 18.26 9.16 -15.17
C ILE A 32 17.81 10.53 -15.76
N GLU A 33 17.42 11.47 -14.90
CA GLU A 33 17.04 12.84 -15.25
C GLU A 33 18.23 13.83 -15.37
N GLY A 34 19.48 13.37 -15.26
CA GLY A 34 20.65 14.23 -15.43
C GLY A 34 21.09 15.00 -14.17
N LYS A 35 20.51 14.75 -12.99
CA LYS A 35 20.88 15.44 -11.74
C LYS A 35 22.12 14.80 -11.11
N LYS A 36 23.08 15.63 -10.69
CA LYS A 36 24.34 15.19 -10.05
C LYS A 36 24.15 15.00 -8.54
N TYR A 37 24.49 13.83 -8.03
CA TYR A 37 24.47 13.48 -6.60
C TYR A 37 25.89 13.20 -6.11
N PHE A 38 26.22 13.68 -4.91
CA PHE A 38 27.48 13.40 -4.24
C PHE A 38 27.37 12.10 -3.43
N TYR A 39 28.34 11.23 -3.60
CA TYR A 39 28.44 9.94 -2.94
C TYR A 39 29.62 9.95 -2.00
N HIS A 40 29.39 9.62 -0.73
CA HIS A 40 30.49 9.42 0.20
C HIS A 40 30.62 7.92 0.48
N GLN A 41 31.69 7.30 -0.01
CA GLN A 41 32.08 5.99 0.52
C GLN A 41 32.86 6.22 1.80
N VAL A 42 32.41 5.61 2.89
CA VAL A 42 33.04 5.71 4.19
C VAL A 42 33.89 4.46 4.40
N LEU A 43 35.21 4.65 4.43
CA LEU A 43 36.16 3.62 4.81
C LEU A 43 36.54 3.83 6.28
N LYS A 44 36.06 2.95 7.16
CA LYS A 44 36.52 2.91 8.55
C LYS A 44 37.83 2.12 8.60
N ILE A 45 38.93 2.81 8.91
CA ILE A 45 40.25 2.21 9.13
C ILE A 45 40.40 2.03 10.63
N CYS A 46 40.32 0.77 11.10
CA CYS A 46 40.57 0.45 12.50
C CYS A 46 42.09 0.47 12.76
N SER A 47 42.61 1.51 13.40
CA SER A 47 44.03 1.60 13.76
C SER A 47 44.27 0.85 15.08
N ILE A 48 44.82 -0.36 15.02
CA ILE A 48 45.38 -1.01 16.21
C ILE A 48 46.79 -0.48 16.42
N THR A 49 46.94 0.58 17.21
CA THR A 49 48.22 0.89 17.85
C THR A 49 48.34 0.06 19.12
N SER A 50 48.71 -1.21 18.97
CA SER A 50 49.42 -1.91 20.03
C SER A 50 50.47 -2.81 19.39
N CYS A 51 51.66 -2.23 19.26
CA CYS A 51 52.89 -2.90 18.87
C CYS A 51 53.31 -3.84 20.00
N ALA A 52 53.06 -5.14 19.86
CA ALA A 52 53.94 -6.19 20.40
C ALA A 52 53.59 -7.54 19.77
N LEU A 53 54.48 -7.99 18.89
CA LEU A 53 54.62 -9.35 18.34
C LEU A 53 53.40 -9.99 17.65
N GLY A 54 53.46 -9.98 16.31
CA GLY A 54 53.37 -11.23 15.55
C GLY A 54 52.00 -11.86 15.39
N LEU A 55 51.08 -11.19 14.69
CA LEU A 55 50.15 -11.78 13.73
C LEU A 55 49.38 -10.61 13.08
N PHE A 56 49.69 -10.29 11.83
CA PHE A 56 48.89 -9.38 11.02
C PHE A 56 47.52 -10.04 10.77
N LEU A 57 46.59 -9.90 11.72
CA LEU A 57 45.17 -10.01 11.44
C LEU A 57 44.78 -8.75 10.69
N THR A 58 44.83 -8.81 9.37
CA THR A 58 44.19 -7.82 8.49
C THR A 58 42.68 -7.88 8.77
N MET A 59 42.21 -7.03 9.67
CA MET A 59 40.77 -6.86 9.87
C MET A 59 40.16 -6.34 8.57
N PRO A 60 39.04 -6.90 8.09
CA PRO A 60 38.41 -6.45 6.87
C PRO A 60 37.98 -4.98 7.01
N SER A 61 38.49 -4.14 6.12
CA SER A 61 38.01 -2.78 5.93
C SER A 61 36.61 -2.87 5.30
N PHE A 62 35.56 -2.58 6.08
CA PHE A 62 34.22 -2.49 5.54
C PHE A 62 34.00 -1.09 4.95
N ALA A 63 33.68 -1.03 3.66
CA ALA A 63 33.23 0.17 2.99
C ALA A 63 31.70 0.21 3.03
N GLU A 64 31.14 1.16 3.77
CA GLU A 64 29.70 1.44 3.74
C GLU A 64 29.47 2.65 2.85
N GLN A 65 28.55 2.54 1.89
CA GLN A 65 28.24 3.65 0.99
C GLN A 65 27.13 4.51 1.58
N GLU A 66 27.41 5.78 1.85
CA GLU A 66 26.42 6.74 2.33
C GLU A 66 26.01 7.71 1.22
N ILE A 67 24.70 7.84 1.05
CA ILE A 67 24.08 8.68 0.03
C ILE A 67 23.18 9.66 0.74
N LYS A 68 23.54 10.93 0.64
CA LYS A 68 22.75 12.02 1.18
C LYS A 68 22.19 12.82 0.03
N VAL A 69 20.87 12.78 -0.15
CA VAL A 69 20.23 13.64 -1.16
C VAL A 69 20.48 15.09 -0.77
N PRO A 70 21.06 15.91 -1.66
CA PRO A 70 21.23 17.34 -1.40
C PRO A 70 19.90 18.04 -1.14
N MET A 71 19.91 18.99 -0.21
CA MET A 71 18.71 19.68 0.27
C MET A 71 17.97 20.45 -0.83
N ASP A 72 18.73 21.02 -1.77
CA ASP A 72 18.28 21.75 -2.96
C ASP A 72 17.68 20.84 -4.03
N LEU A 73 18.14 19.58 -4.11
CA LEU A 73 17.62 18.57 -5.04
C LEU A 73 16.47 17.74 -4.46
N SER A 74 16.26 17.79 -3.14
CA SER A 74 15.16 17.09 -2.48
C SER A 74 13.82 17.71 -2.84
N SER A 75 12.95 16.94 -3.50
CA SER A 75 11.58 17.35 -3.72
C SER A 75 10.63 16.18 -3.48
N TRP A 76 9.49 16.50 -2.87
CA TRP A 76 8.42 15.56 -2.60
C TRP A 76 7.22 15.91 -3.48
N ILE A 77 6.61 14.91 -4.09
CA ILE A 77 5.53 15.06 -5.07
C ILE A 77 4.37 14.17 -4.66
N TYR A 78 3.19 14.76 -4.51
CA TYR A 78 1.96 14.01 -4.31
C TYR A 78 1.29 13.71 -5.68
N LYS A 79 0.85 12.46 -5.86
CA LYS A 79 0.04 11.98 -6.97
C LYS A 79 -0.98 10.97 -6.46
N GLY A 80 -2.26 11.25 -6.63
CA GLY A 80 -3.31 10.33 -6.23
C GLY A 80 -4.57 10.44 -7.07
N ASP A 81 -5.39 9.42 -6.93
CA ASP A 81 -6.72 9.30 -7.51
C ASP A 81 -7.73 8.93 -6.39
N VAL A 82 -8.94 8.55 -6.77
CA VAL A 82 -10.00 8.21 -5.80
C VAL A 82 -9.77 6.88 -5.05
N PHE A 83 -8.79 6.08 -5.46
CA PHE A 83 -8.45 4.76 -4.89
C PHE A 83 -7.02 4.65 -4.35
N ASN A 84 -6.12 5.54 -4.76
CA ASN A 84 -4.70 5.49 -4.44
C ASN A 84 -4.18 6.87 -4.09
N CYS A 85 -3.53 7.00 -2.92
CA CYS A 85 -2.75 8.18 -2.58
C CYS A 85 -1.27 7.80 -2.62
N ASN A 86 -0.46 8.49 -3.44
CA ASN A 86 0.98 8.28 -3.48
C ASN A 86 1.72 9.59 -3.19
N LEU A 87 2.65 9.56 -2.26
CA LEU A 87 3.60 10.63 -1.99
C LEU A 87 4.99 10.10 -2.34
N MET A 88 5.65 10.74 -3.29
CA MET A 88 6.90 10.29 -3.88
C MET A 88 8.02 11.24 -3.52
N HIS A 89 9.21 10.70 -3.26
CA HIS A 89 10.43 11.51 -3.30
C HIS A 89 11.02 11.53 -4.71
N THR A 90 11.69 12.61 -5.08
CA THR A 90 12.42 12.76 -6.35
C THR A 90 13.28 11.55 -6.70
N GLU A 91 13.51 11.34 -7.99
CA GLU A 91 14.35 10.23 -8.44
C GLU A 91 15.76 10.33 -7.85
N VAL A 92 16.13 9.32 -7.06
CA VAL A 92 17.49 9.11 -6.59
C VAL A 92 18.08 8.02 -7.48
N PRO A 93 19.39 8.01 -7.78
CA PRO A 93 19.95 7.04 -8.74
C PRO A 93 19.66 5.56 -8.42
N HIS A 94 19.40 5.23 -7.15
CA HIS A 94 19.13 3.86 -6.69
C HIS A 94 17.69 3.43 -6.87
N GLY A 95 16.76 4.37 -7.08
CA GLY A 95 15.36 4.03 -7.16
C GLY A 95 14.42 5.15 -6.75
N LYS A 96 13.19 4.74 -6.51
CA LYS A 96 12.06 5.59 -6.19
C LYS A 96 11.49 5.20 -4.83
N PHE A 97 11.13 6.22 -4.05
CA PHE A 97 10.62 6.07 -2.70
C PHE A 97 9.19 6.58 -2.64
N TYR A 98 8.30 5.82 -2.01
CA TYR A 98 6.88 6.09 -2.00
C TYR A 98 6.31 5.89 -0.60
N PHE A 99 5.56 6.86 -0.11
CA PHE A 99 4.45 6.57 0.78
C PHE A 99 3.23 6.26 -0.07
N ARG A 100 2.62 5.11 0.15
CA ARG A 100 1.43 4.66 -0.56
C ARG A 100 0.35 4.36 0.44
N SER A 101 -0.83 4.92 0.20
CA SER A 101 -2.03 4.53 0.88
C SER A 101 -3.04 4.03 -0.15
N VAL A 102 -3.43 2.77 0.05
CA VAL A 102 -4.54 2.14 -0.66
C VAL A 102 -5.75 2.11 0.27
N THR A 103 -6.84 1.48 -0.15
CA THR A 103 -8.09 1.38 0.61
C THR A 103 -7.87 1.04 2.10
N ASN A 104 -8.84 1.42 2.93
CA ASN A 104 -8.81 1.21 4.39
C ASN A 104 -7.77 2.10 5.12
N ASN A 105 -7.31 3.18 4.48
CA ASN A 105 -6.43 4.20 5.06
C ASN A 105 -5.09 3.67 5.62
N LYS A 106 -4.66 2.47 5.21
CA LYS A 106 -3.37 1.91 5.64
C LYS A 106 -2.25 2.57 4.85
N ILE A 107 -1.18 2.95 5.54
CA ILE A 107 0.02 3.53 4.92
C ILE A 107 1.09 2.47 4.82
N SER A 108 1.73 2.41 3.66
CA SER A 108 2.93 1.64 3.43
C SER A 108 4.02 2.56 2.88
N PHE A 109 5.26 2.28 3.22
CA PHE A 109 6.40 2.84 2.52
C PHE A 109 6.95 1.79 1.56
N GLU A 110 7.24 2.18 0.33
CA GLU A 110 7.85 1.32 -0.68
C GLU A 110 9.15 1.94 -1.18
N PHE A 111 10.20 1.13 -1.20
CA PHE A 111 11.42 1.43 -1.94
C PHE A 111 11.47 0.53 -3.17
N ARG A 112 11.44 1.14 -4.35
CA ARG A 112 11.58 0.44 -5.64
C ARG A 112 12.92 0.80 -6.23
N PHE A 113 13.82 -0.16 -6.31
CA PHE A 113 15.17 0.08 -6.81
C PHE A 113 15.32 -0.27 -8.29
N ASN A 114 16.27 0.39 -8.93
CA ASN A 114 16.64 0.07 -10.31
C ASN A 114 17.48 -1.22 -10.31
N ASN A 115 17.50 -1.97 -11.43
CA ASN A 115 18.35 -3.16 -11.59
C ASN A 115 19.81 -2.78 -11.32
N SER A 116 20.24 -2.97 -10.08
CA SER A 116 21.60 -2.73 -9.59
C SER A 116 22.25 -4.10 -9.43
N PRO A 117 23.56 -4.27 -9.68
CA PRO A 117 24.26 -5.51 -9.39
C PRO A 117 24.21 -5.92 -7.91
N VAL A 118 23.72 -5.03 -7.03
CA VAL A 118 23.66 -5.24 -5.58
C VAL A 118 22.40 -6.02 -5.18
N THR A 119 22.59 -7.14 -4.50
CA THR A 119 21.53 -8.01 -3.98
C THR A 119 21.23 -7.74 -2.51
N TRP A 120 20.71 -6.55 -2.19
CA TRP A 120 20.32 -6.25 -0.80
C TRP A 120 19.28 -7.24 -0.29
N GLN A 121 19.55 -7.90 0.82
CA GLN A 121 18.63 -8.89 1.40
C GLN A 121 17.70 -8.25 2.42
N GLN A 122 18.18 -7.24 3.15
CA GLN A 122 17.44 -6.55 4.19
C GLN A 122 17.43 -5.04 3.97
N ALA A 123 16.43 -4.41 4.56
CA ALA A 123 16.23 -2.97 4.48
C ALA A 123 15.55 -2.48 5.76
N ASP A 124 16.02 -1.38 6.34
CA ASP A 124 15.52 -0.82 7.59
C ASP A 124 15.26 0.69 7.45
N LEU A 125 14.10 1.15 7.93
CA LEU A 125 13.77 2.57 8.01
C LEU A 125 14.09 3.11 9.39
N SER A 126 14.74 4.27 9.41
CA SER A 126 15.02 5.05 10.60
C SER A 126 14.64 6.52 10.41
N LEU A 127 14.23 7.17 11.49
CA LEU A 127 14.15 8.62 11.58
C LEU A 127 15.52 9.18 11.96
N LEU A 128 15.99 10.15 11.20
CA LEU A 128 17.25 10.84 11.42
C LEU A 128 16.98 12.29 11.83
N THR A 129 17.64 12.75 12.89
CA THR A 129 17.56 14.17 13.25
C THR A 129 18.15 15.06 12.15
N PRO A 130 17.63 16.29 11.96
CA PRO A 130 18.16 17.21 10.96
C PRO A 130 19.65 17.52 11.18
N PRO A 131 20.38 17.93 10.13
CA PRO A 131 21.83 18.01 10.19
C PRO A 131 22.40 19.10 11.11
N TRP A 132 21.57 20.05 11.55
CA TRP A 132 21.93 21.08 12.52
C TRP A 132 21.78 20.65 13.99
N ILE A 133 21.28 19.43 14.25
CA ILE A 133 21.27 18.82 15.59
C ILE A 133 22.47 17.90 15.71
N VAL A 134 23.34 18.14 16.71
CA VAL A 134 24.57 17.39 16.93
C VAL A 134 24.60 16.84 18.36
N PRO A 135 24.86 15.54 18.58
CA PRO A 135 25.06 14.51 17.55
C PRO A 135 23.78 14.20 16.78
N GLN A 136 23.93 13.81 15.50
CA GLN A 136 22.80 13.27 14.74
C GLN A 136 22.42 11.91 15.31
N GLN A 137 21.11 11.68 15.49
CA GLN A 137 20.60 10.45 16.05
C GLN A 137 19.66 9.78 15.06
N ALA A 138 19.92 8.50 14.79
CA ALA A 138 19.05 7.63 14.01
C ALA A 138 18.22 6.77 14.97
N THR A 139 16.90 6.74 14.77
CA THR A 139 15.96 5.93 15.54
C THR A 139 15.23 4.96 14.61
N PRO A 140 15.37 3.63 14.80
CA PRO A 140 14.74 2.65 13.93
C PRO A 140 13.21 2.67 14.07
N ILE A 141 12.50 2.48 12.96
CA ILE A 141 11.02 2.56 12.89
C ILE A 141 10.38 1.30 12.34
N SER A 142 10.90 0.78 11.23
CA SER A 142 10.32 -0.38 10.56
C SER A 142 11.39 -1.16 9.82
N GLU A 143 11.34 -2.48 9.98
CA GLU A 143 12.05 -3.42 9.13
C GLU A 143 11.27 -3.62 7.83
N GLY A 144 12.00 -3.90 6.75
CA GLY A 144 11.49 -4.02 5.40
C GLY A 144 11.28 -5.46 4.97
N ILE A 145 10.17 -5.69 4.26
CA ILE A 145 9.88 -6.97 3.62
C ILE A 145 10.36 -6.91 2.18
N ARG A 146 11.27 -7.81 1.81
CA ARG A 146 11.70 -8.01 0.42
C ARG A 146 10.60 -8.71 -0.37
N HIS A 147 10.23 -8.14 -1.52
CA HIS A 147 9.31 -8.77 -2.47
C HIS A 147 10.07 -9.37 -3.65
N GLN A 148 9.42 -10.27 -4.40
CA GLN A 148 9.93 -10.73 -5.69
C GLN A 148 10.17 -9.52 -6.62
N GLY A 149 11.36 -9.43 -7.20
CA GLY A 149 11.83 -8.28 -7.99
C GLY A 149 12.56 -7.21 -7.18
N ASN A 150 12.44 -5.95 -7.61
CA ASN A 150 13.23 -4.83 -7.09
C ASN A 150 12.44 -3.94 -6.12
N ARG A 151 11.82 -4.55 -5.11
CA ARG A 151 10.96 -3.82 -4.17
C ARG A 151 11.14 -4.28 -2.73
N PHE A 152 11.24 -3.30 -1.84
CA PHE A 152 11.02 -3.46 -0.40
C PHE A 152 9.74 -2.73 0.00
N SER A 153 8.98 -3.31 0.91
CA SER A 153 7.80 -2.68 1.51
C SER A 153 7.90 -2.65 3.03
N PHE A 154 7.39 -1.58 3.62
CA PHE A 154 7.35 -1.37 5.06
C PHE A 154 5.92 -0.99 5.43
N SER A 155 5.37 -1.63 6.46
CA SER A 155 3.97 -1.46 6.87
C SER A 155 3.79 -1.18 8.36
N THR A 156 4.88 -1.22 9.13
CA THR A 156 4.85 -1.02 10.59
C THR A 156 5.21 0.42 10.92
N ASN A 157 4.45 1.08 11.80
CA ASN A 157 4.73 2.44 12.28
C ASN A 157 4.92 3.53 11.19
N ILE A 158 4.37 3.32 9.99
CA ILE A 158 4.53 4.25 8.86
C ILE A 158 3.78 5.56 9.09
N ASP A 159 2.66 5.54 9.81
CA ASP A 159 1.95 6.75 10.24
C ASP A 159 2.84 7.64 11.12
N ALA A 160 3.55 7.05 12.08
CA ALA A 160 4.48 7.75 12.96
C ALA A 160 5.67 8.32 12.17
N LEU A 161 6.20 7.54 11.22
CA LEU A 161 7.25 7.99 10.30
C LEU A 161 6.80 9.22 9.50
N LEU A 162 5.62 9.16 8.89
CA LEU A 162 5.09 10.26 8.08
C LEU A 162 4.84 11.51 8.93
N HIS A 163 4.34 11.33 10.16
CA HIS A 163 4.15 12.42 11.10
C HIS A 163 5.48 13.09 11.51
N ALA A 164 6.51 12.31 11.80
CA ALA A 164 7.82 12.84 12.16
C ALA A 164 8.51 13.57 11.00
N ILE A 165 8.34 13.08 9.76
CA ILE A 165 8.81 13.76 8.55
C ILE A 165 8.10 15.12 8.38
N ASP A 166 6.80 15.18 8.65
CA ASP A 166 6.02 16.43 8.66
C ASP A 166 6.53 17.44 9.71
N GLN A 167 7.10 16.94 10.81
CA GLN A 167 7.76 17.74 11.86
C GLN A 167 9.23 18.08 11.57
N GLY A 168 9.74 17.70 10.39
CA GLY A 168 11.09 18.05 9.96
C GLY A 168 12.15 17.01 10.24
N GLN A 169 11.83 15.83 10.82
CA GLN A 169 12.77 14.71 10.86
C GLN A 169 13.10 14.24 9.44
N TRP A 170 14.29 13.70 9.24
CA TRP A 170 14.73 13.15 7.97
C TRP A 170 14.52 11.65 7.93
N LEU A 171 14.40 11.10 6.72
CA LEU A 171 14.24 9.67 6.52
C LEU A 171 15.59 9.05 6.17
N GLN A 172 15.95 7.96 6.84
CA GLN A 172 17.11 7.15 6.49
C GLN A 172 16.67 5.72 6.18
N LEU A 173 17.16 5.19 5.07
CA LEU A 173 17.02 3.80 4.66
C LEU A 173 18.39 3.14 4.73
N SER A 174 18.53 2.11 5.56
CA SER A 174 19.70 1.25 5.60
C SER A 174 19.42 -0.01 4.79
N LEU A 175 20.32 -0.37 3.89
CA LEU A 175 20.24 -1.55 3.04
C LEU A 175 21.45 -2.42 3.33
N SER A 176 21.26 -3.73 3.47
CA SER A 176 22.35 -4.67 3.72
C SER A 176 22.25 -5.89 2.79
N GLY A 177 23.41 -6.35 2.30
CA GLY A 177 23.56 -7.54 1.47
C GLY A 177 24.13 -8.73 2.24
N SER A 178 24.75 -9.65 1.51
CA SER A 178 25.38 -10.85 2.11
C SER A 178 26.70 -10.49 2.81
N THR A 179 27.37 -9.45 2.31
CA THR A 179 28.63 -8.94 2.85
C THR A 179 28.44 -7.53 3.41
N PRO A 180 29.19 -7.11 4.44
CA PRO A 180 29.02 -5.76 4.97
C PRO A 180 29.47 -4.66 3.98
N SER A 181 30.26 -4.99 2.97
CA SER A 181 30.59 -4.11 1.83
C SER A 181 29.43 -3.86 0.87
N GLU A 182 28.37 -4.67 0.93
CA GLU A 182 27.12 -4.45 0.19
C GLU A 182 26.13 -3.57 0.96
N SER A 183 26.55 -3.00 2.09
CA SER A 183 25.72 -2.12 2.90
C SER A 183 25.71 -0.70 2.37
N GLN A 184 24.51 -0.11 2.33
CA GLN A 184 24.30 1.23 1.81
C GLN A 184 23.27 1.97 2.66
N ARG A 185 23.56 3.23 3.00
CA ARG A 185 22.61 4.14 3.65
C ARG A 185 22.14 5.23 2.68
N VAL A 186 20.83 5.41 2.58
CA VAL A 186 20.21 6.48 1.80
C VAL A 186 19.45 7.42 2.73
N THR A 187 19.84 8.69 2.75
CA THR A 187 19.22 9.73 3.57
C THR A 187 18.44 10.69 2.68
N LEU A 188 17.15 10.85 2.99
CA LEU A 188 16.18 11.68 2.28
C LEU A 188 15.75 12.86 3.17
N PRO A 189 16.08 14.11 2.80
CA PRO A 189 15.61 15.29 3.52
C PRO A 189 14.11 15.52 3.38
N SER A 190 13.45 15.97 4.45
CA SER A 190 12.03 16.33 4.52
C SER A 190 11.71 17.76 4.05
N ILE A 191 12.54 18.33 3.17
CA ILE A 191 12.42 19.74 2.77
C ILE A 191 11.19 19.95 1.89
N ARG A 192 10.44 21.01 2.17
CA ARG A 192 9.21 21.41 1.45
C ARG A 192 8.13 20.31 1.40
N VAL A 193 8.18 19.34 2.32
CA VAL A 193 7.28 18.19 2.31
C VAL A 193 5.89 18.48 2.89
N HIS A 194 5.76 19.54 3.69
CA HIS A 194 4.54 19.83 4.45
C HIS A 194 3.27 19.88 3.58
N ASN A 195 3.26 20.72 2.53
CA ASN A 195 2.09 20.88 1.66
C ASN A 195 1.69 19.55 0.98
N VAL A 196 2.68 18.78 0.49
CA VAL A 196 2.39 17.50 -0.17
C VAL A 196 1.95 16.41 0.81
N ILE A 197 2.39 16.45 2.07
CA ILE A 197 1.83 15.61 3.14
C ILE A 197 0.38 16.01 3.45
N THR A 198 0.06 17.30 3.49
CA THR A 198 -1.32 17.77 3.67
C THR A 198 -2.21 17.24 2.56
N GLN A 199 -1.76 17.31 1.30
CA GLN A 199 -2.50 16.76 0.15
C GLN A 199 -2.69 15.25 0.25
N PHE A 200 -1.63 14.53 0.65
CA PHE A 200 -1.68 13.09 0.87
C PHE A 200 -2.67 12.69 1.97
N LYS A 201 -2.64 13.37 3.13
CA LYS A 201 -3.59 13.16 4.24
C LYS A 201 -5.02 13.50 3.84
N ALA A 202 -5.23 14.54 3.03
CA ALA A 202 -6.55 14.90 2.52
C ALA A 202 -7.09 13.86 1.53
N CYS A 203 -6.23 13.24 0.72
CA CYS A 203 -6.59 12.12 -0.15
C CYS A 203 -7.00 10.89 0.65
N GLN A 204 -6.22 10.56 1.67
CA GLN A 204 -6.45 9.43 2.56
C GLN A 204 -7.85 9.43 3.20
N GLN A 205 -8.29 10.59 3.67
CA GLN A 205 -9.63 10.76 4.24
C GLN A 205 -10.77 10.49 3.24
N ARG A 206 -10.50 10.50 1.94
CA ARG A 206 -11.47 10.28 0.87
C ARG A 206 -11.41 8.88 0.29
N LEU A 207 -10.41 8.08 0.65
CA LEU A 207 -10.27 6.71 0.17
C LEU A 207 -11.44 5.85 0.64
N PRO A 208 -11.88 4.88 -0.18
CA PRO A 208 -12.90 3.94 0.23
C PRO A 208 -12.38 3.02 1.35
N ALA A 209 -13.32 2.57 2.18
CA ALA A 209 -13.05 1.71 3.33
C ALA A 209 -12.70 0.27 2.95
N ILE A 210 -12.98 -0.13 1.72
CA ILE A 210 -12.69 -1.48 1.18
C ILE A 210 -12.22 -1.39 -0.28
N THR A 211 -11.55 -2.45 -0.74
CA THR A 211 -11.13 -2.64 -2.14
C THR A 211 -12.30 -3.00 -3.06
N PHE A 212 -12.09 -2.90 -4.37
CA PHE A 212 -13.05 -3.43 -5.34
C PHE A 212 -13.30 -4.93 -5.16
N THR A 213 -12.24 -5.72 -4.92
CA THR A 213 -12.38 -7.18 -4.77
C THR A 213 -13.26 -7.54 -3.58
N GLU A 214 -13.13 -6.82 -2.47
CA GLU A 214 -14.00 -6.99 -1.29
C GLU A 214 -15.41 -6.47 -1.56
N ALA A 215 -15.54 -5.33 -2.25
CA ALA A 215 -16.84 -4.73 -2.59
C ALA A 215 -17.64 -5.58 -3.59
N ARG A 216 -16.96 -6.23 -4.54
CA ARG A 216 -17.57 -6.90 -5.70
C ARG A 216 -18.58 -7.96 -5.29
N ASP A 217 -18.23 -8.81 -4.31
CA ASP A 217 -19.03 -9.94 -3.87
C ASP A 217 -19.21 -9.87 -2.34
N THR A 218 -20.05 -8.95 -1.89
CA THR A 218 -20.32 -8.76 -0.45
C THR A 218 -21.40 -9.74 0.02
N SER A 219 -21.12 -10.55 1.04
CA SER A 219 -22.08 -11.50 1.62
C SER A 219 -22.49 -11.10 3.04
N LEU A 220 -23.80 -11.00 3.28
CA LEU A 220 -24.39 -10.74 4.59
C LEU A 220 -25.08 -11.99 5.10
N HIS A 221 -24.63 -12.54 6.23
CA HIS A 221 -25.19 -13.73 6.85
C HIS A 221 -26.29 -13.42 7.86
N PHE A 222 -27.30 -14.27 7.94
CA PHE A 222 -28.46 -14.10 8.81
C PHE A 222 -28.61 -15.27 9.79
N ALA A 223 -28.96 -14.96 11.03
CA ALA A 223 -29.40 -15.95 12.00
C ALA A 223 -30.75 -16.57 11.59
N SER A 224 -31.10 -17.69 12.23
CA SER A 224 -32.41 -18.32 12.03
C SER A 224 -33.52 -17.34 12.42
N GLY A 225 -34.55 -17.22 11.57
CA GLY A 225 -35.67 -16.28 11.76
C GLY A 225 -35.33 -14.79 11.58
N GLN A 226 -34.06 -14.40 11.56
CA GLN A 226 -33.65 -13.00 11.39
C GLN A 226 -34.02 -12.49 10.00
N GLN A 227 -34.70 -11.36 9.95
CA GLN A 227 -34.96 -10.62 8.71
C GLN A 227 -34.29 -9.23 8.73
N SER A 228 -34.19 -8.61 9.90
CA SER A 228 -33.55 -7.31 10.11
C SER A 228 -32.03 -7.34 10.05
N LEU A 229 -31.44 -6.26 9.55
CA LEU A 229 -30.00 -6.06 9.53
C LEU A 229 -29.47 -5.70 10.92
N SER A 230 -28.40 -6.38 11.34
CA SER A 230 -27.64 -6.04 12.55
C SER A 230 -26.77 -4.79 12.33
N ALA A 231 -26.30 -4.18 13.42
CA ALA A 231 -25.38 -3.05 13.35
C ALA A 231 -24.07 -3.38 12.61
N ALA A 232 -23.59 -4.62 12.71
CA ALA A 232 -22.40 -5.08 11.97
C ALA A 232 -22.67 -5.14 10.46
N GLN A 233 -23.80 -5.73 10.05
CA GLN A 233 -24.19 -5.77 8.63
C GLN A 233 -24.41 -4.36 8.06
N GLN A 234 -24.99 -3.45 8.83
CA GLN A 234 -25.11 -2.04 8.42
C GLN A 234 -23.76 -1.34 8.27
N ARG A 235 -22.74 -1.68 9.07
CA ARG A 235 -21.37 -1.18 8.88
C ARG A 235 -20.79 -1.69 7.57
N THR A 236 -20.92 -3.00 7.29
CA THR A 236 -20.49 -3.59 6.01
C THR A 236 -21.14 -2.90 4.81
N LEU A 237 -22.43 -2.56 4.90
CA LEU A 237 -23.11 -1.80 3.85
C LEU A 237 -22.55 -0.38 3.70
N ARG A 238 -22.25 0.33 4.81
CA ARG A 238 -21.60 1.65 4.72
C ARG A 238 -20.20 1.57 4.09
N ASP A 239 -19.43 0.54 4.43
CA ASP A 239 -18.12 0.31 3.85
C ASP A 239 -18.23 0.04 2.34
N LEU A 240 -19.23 -0.75 1.93
CA LEU A 240 -19.56 -0.98 0.52
C LEU A 240 -19.91 0.32 -0.21
N ILE A 241 -20.75 1.16 0.37
CA ILE A 241 -21.14 2.44 -0.23
C ILE A 241 -19.96 3.40 -0.36
N SER A 242 -19.02 3.40 0.59
CA SER A 242 -17.80 4.21 0.48
C SER A 242 -17.03 3.91 -0.81
N TYR A 243 -17.11 2.69 -1.33
CA TYR A 243 -16.55 2.30 -2.62
C TYR A 243 -17.43 2.75 -3.79
N VAL A 244 -18.74 2.45 -3.73
CA VAL A 244 -19.71 2.77 -4.79
C VAL A 244 -19.77 4.27 -5.10
N GLU A 245 -19.68 5.13 -4.08
CA GLU A 245 -19.67 6.58 -4.25
C GLU A 245 -18.44 7.10 -5.02
N ARG A 246 -17.32 6.38 -4.96
CA ARG A 246 -16.05 6.79 -5.58
C ARG A 246 -15.90 6.23 -7.00
N ASP A 247 -16.44 5.04 -7.24
CA ASP A 247 -16.36 4.38 -8.54
C ASP A 247 -17.58 4.64 -9.43
N LYS A 248 -17.50 5.71 -10.24
CA LYS A 248 -18.57 6.07 -11.18
C LYS A 248 -18.88 5.01 -12.24
N ARG A 249 -17.99 4.02 -12.42
CA ARG A 249 -18.18 2.90 -13.33
C ARG A 249 -19.20 1.89 -12.81
N VAL A 250 -19.57 1.93 -11.53
CA VAL A 250 -20.58 1.04 -10.95
C VAL A 250 -21.97 1.38 -11.53
N THR A 251 -22.48 0.45 -12.33
CA THR A 251 -23.75 0.56 -13.04
C THR A 251 -24.90 -0.02 -12.21
N TYR A 252 -24.74 -1.24 -11.68
CA TYR A 252 -25.79 -1.94 -10.94
C TYR A 252 -25.28 -2.62 -9.67
N LEU A 253 -26.17 -2.75 -8.69
CA LEU A 253 -26.03 -3.59 -7.52
C LEU A 253 -27.08 -4.70 -7.61
N LEU A 254 -26.63 -5.93 -7.82
CA LEU A 254 -27.49 -7.11 -7.83
C LEU A 254 -27.57 -7.68 -6.41
N ILE A 255 -28.77 -7.82 -5.87
CA ILE A 255 -29.02 -8.30 -4.51
C ILE A 255 -29.74 -9.64 -4.59
N ASP A 256 -29.03 -10.71 -4.27
CA ASP A 256 -29.51 -12.08 -4.34
C ASP A 256 -29.79 -12.62 -2.91
N GLY A 257 -31.06 -12.85 -2.59
CA GLY A 257 -31.48 -13.40 -1.31
C GLY A 257 -31.55 -14.93 -1.31
N HIS A 258 -30.99 -15.55 -0.26
CA HIS A 258 -31.01 -17.00 -0.04
C HIS A 258 -31.47 -17.38 1.38
N THR A 259 -31.99 -18.59 1.51
CA THR A 259 -32.32 -19.24 2.79
C THR A 259 -31.60 -20.58 2.92
N ASP A 260 -31.68 -21.19 4.10
CA ASP A 260 -31.43 -22.62 4.25
C ASP A 260 -32.64 -23.43 3.73
N ASN A 261 -32.60 -24.75 3.92
CA ASN A 261 -33.67 -25.66 3.46
C ASN A 261 -34.82 -25.85 4.47
N VAL A 262 -34.87 -25.08 5.56
CA VAL A 262 -35.90 -25.27 6.59
C VAL A 262 -37.18 -24.55 6.16
N GLY A 263 -38.33 -25.23 6.23
CA GLY A 263 -39.64 -24.67 5.87
C GLY A 263 -40.05 -24.89 4.41
N SER A 264 -41.23 -24.37 4.05
CA SER A 264 -41.80 -24.57 2.72
C SER A 264 -41.08 -23.72 1.66
N ARG A 265 -41.14 -24.15 0.40
CA ARG A 265 -40.55 -23.42 -0.74
C ARG A 265 -41.07 -21.98 -0.84
N LEU A 266 -42.39 -21.78 -0.67
CA LEU A 266 -43.01 -20.45 -0.72
C LEU A 266 -42.57 -19.57 0.46
N ALA A 267 -42.50 -20.14 1.66
CA ALA A 267 -42.02 -19.41 2.84
C ALA A 267 -40.55 -18.97 2.64
N ASN A 268 -39.71 -19.86 2.16
CA ASN A 268 -38.30 -19.56 1.88
C ASN A 268 -38.13 -18.48 0.81
N LEU A 269 -38.95 -18.53 -0.26
CA LEU A 269 -38.93 -17.48 -1.27
C LEU A 269 -39.30 -16.12 -0.68
N SER A 270 -40.37 -16.05 0.13
CA SER A 270 -40.80 -14.83 0.82
C SER A 270 -39.73 -14.29 1.77
N VAL A 271 -39.11 -15.14 2.60
CA VAL A 271 -38.03 -14.74 3.53
C VAL A 271 -36.81 -14.24 2.78
N SER A 272 -36.38 -14.93 1.72
CA SER A 272 -35.26 -14.47 0.90
C SER A 272 -35.52 -13.12 0.26
N ARG A 273 -36.74 -12.87 -0.20
CA ARG A 273 -37.16 -11.59 -0.77
C ARG A 273 -37.16 -10.49 0.28
N SER A 274 -37.80 -10.72 1.44
CA SER A 274 -37.83 -9.77 2.56
C SER A 274 -36.42 -9.33 2.99
N ARG A 275 -35.48 -10.26 3.12
CA ARG A 275 -34.08 -9.94 3.48
C ARG A 275 -33.40 -9.07 2.41
N ALA A 276 -33.61 -9.40 1.13
CA ALA A 276 -33.03 -8.65 0.03
C ALA A 276 -33.64 -7.24 -0.08
N ASP A 277 -34.95 -7.10 0.12
CA ASP A 277 -35.64 -5.81 0.17
C ASP A 277 -35.14 -4.93 1.33
N GLN A 278 -34.83 -5.53 2.49
CA GLN A 278 -34.25 -4.78 3.61
C GLN A 278 -32.83 -4.28 3.33
N VAL A 279 -32.02 -5.07 2.62
CA VAL A 279 -30.70 -4.63 2.15
C VAL A 279 -30.85 -3.50 1.14
N ALA A 280 -31.75 -3.62 0.17
CA ALA A 280 -32.04 -2.58 -0.80
C ALA A 280 -32.49 -1.28 -0.14
N ALA A 281 -33.43 -1.34 0.81
CA ALA A 281 -33.91 -0.17 1.54
C ALA A 281 -32.77 0.54 2.27
N VAL A 282 -31.85 -0.20 2.91
CA VAL A 282 -30.69 0.43 3.55
C VAL A 282 -29.75 1.05 2.52
N LEU A 283 -29.47 0.39 1.39
CA LEU A 283 -28.64 0.96 0.32
C LEU A 283 -29.25 2.24 -0.26
N GLU A 284 -30.58 2.31 -0.41
CA GLU A 284 -31.29 3.52 -0.83
C GLU A 284 -31.13 4.65 0.19
N THR A 285 -31.29 4.36 1.49
CA THR A 285 -31.05 5.37 2.54
C THR A 285 -29.61 5.88 2.58
N LEU A 286 -28.67 5.08 2.09
CA LEU A 286 -27.25 5.45 1.96
C LEU A 286 -26.95 6.15 0.61
N GLY A 287 -27.96 6.43 -0.21
CA GLY A 287 -27.81 7.25 -1.42
C GLY A 287 -27.69 6.48 -2.73
N VAL A 288 -27.87 5.15 -2.74
CA VAL A 288 -27.95 4.38 -3.99
C VAL A 288 -29.31 4.63 -4.63
N ALA A 289 -29.31 5.06 -5.89
CA ALA A 289 -30.55 5.24 -6.64
C ALA A 289 -31.24 3.87 -6.88
N ALA A 290 -32.56 3.83 -6.70
CA ALA A 290 -33.35 2.59 -6.76
C ALA A 290 -33.25 1.89 -8.13
N ASP A 291 -33.06 2.64 -9.22
CA ASP A 291 -32.86 2.12 -10.58
C ASP A 291 -31.54 1.35 -10.75
N LYS A 292 -30.54 1.61 -9.90
CA LYS A 292 -29.29 0.83 -9.87
C LYS A 292 -29.44 -0.50 -9.12
N ILE A 293 -30.50 -0.70 -8.35
CA ILE A 293 -30.68 -1.87 -7.50
C ILE A 293 -31.56 -2.90 -8.21
N GLN A 294 -31.07 -4.13 -8.33
CA GLN A 294 -31.86 -5.26 -8.84
C GLN A 294 -31.94 -6.36 -7.80
N ILE A 295 -33.15 -6.76 -7.42
CA ILE A 295 -33.38 -7.73 -6.36
C ILE A 295 -33.84 -9.06 -6.95
N ARG A 296 -33.21 -10.16 -6.53
CA ARG A 296 -33.62 -11.53 -6.86
C ARG A 296 -33.75 -12.34 -5.58
N ALA A 297 -34.78 -13.18 -5.55
CA ALA A 297 -35.07 -14.05 -4.43
C ALA A 297 -34.99 -15.51 -4.89
N HIS A 298 -34.12 -16.29 -4.26
CA HIS A 298 -33.87 -17.68 -4.66
C HIS A 298 -34.47 -18.70 -3.68
N GLY A 299 -34.92 -18.26 -2.50
CA GLY A 299 -35.29 -19.15 -1.41
C GLY A 299 -34.14 -20.09 -1.06
N SER A 300 -34.43 -21.39 -0.92
CA SER A 300 -33.45 -22.42 -0.58
C SER A 300 -32.63 -22.94 -1.77
N ARG A 301 -32.81 -22.36 -2.97
CA ARG A 301 -32.04 -22.74 -4.17
C ARG A 301 -30.61 -22.21 -4.07
N TYR A 302 -29.70 -22.93 -4.72
CA TYR A 302 -28.26 -22.60 -4.80
C TYR A 302 -27.57 -22.55 -3.41
N PRO A 303 -27.62 -23.66 -2.63
CA PRO A 303 -26.87 -23.75 -1.38
C PRO A 303 -25.36 -23.72 -1.66
N VAL A 304 -24.61 -23.03 -0.79
CA VAL A 304 -23.13 -22.97 -0.83
C VAL A 304 -22.51 -23.95 0.16
N ALA A 305 -23.31 -24.50 1.07
CA ALA A 305 -22.90 -25.44 2.09
C ALA A 305 -23.98 -26.50 2.37
N SER A 306 -23.59 -27.57 3.06
CA SER A 306 -24.52 -28.65 3.43
C SER A 306 -25.59 -28.14 4.40
N ASN A 307 -26.87 -28.40 4.09
CA ASN A 307 -27.97 -28.08 5.00
C ASN A 307 -28.11 -29.08 6.17
N ALA A 308 -27.31 -30.15 6.19
CA ALA A 308 -27.35 -31.15 7.25
C ALA A 308 -26.85 -30.61 8.61
N THR A 309 -25.94 -29.63 8.59
CA THR A 309 -25.33 -29.05 9.81
C THR A 309 -25.83 -27.63 10.05
N GLU A 310 -25.87 -27.18 11.31
CA GLU A 310 -26.25 -25.80 11.61
C GLU A 310 -25.27 -24.78 11.02
N SER A 311 -23.97 -25.10 11.03
CA SER A 311 -22.94 -24.26 10.42
C SER A 311 -23.20 -24.07 8.91
N GLY A 312 -23.50 -25.15 8.18
CA GLY A 312 -23.80 -25.03 6.75
C GLY A 312 -25.14 -24.33 6.46
N ARG A 313 -26.16 -24.51 7.31
CA ARG A 313 -27.39 -23.71 7.22
C ARG A 313 -27.14 -22.21 7.44
N ALA A 314 -26.29 -21.85 8.39
CA ALA A 314 -25.90 -20.46 8.63
C ALA A 314 -25.18 -19.82 7.42
N GLN A 315 -24.35 -20.59 6.71
CA GLN A 315 -23.72 -20.15 5.46
C GLN A 315 -24.74 -19.97 4.33
N ASN A 316 -25.77 -20.82 4.26
CA ASN A 316 -26.82 -20.72 3.25
C ASN A 316 -27.79 -19.55 3.47
N ARG A 317 -28.06 -19.19 4.73
CA ARG A 317 -28.84 -17.98 5.10
C ARG A 317 -28.02 -16.71 4.84
N ARG A 318 -28.02 -16.26 3.60
CA ARG A 318 -27.22 -15.10 3.17
C ARG A 318 -27.99 -14.21 2.20
N VAL A 319 -27.59 -12.95 2.14
CA VAL A 319 -27.86 -12.05 1.02
C VAL A 319 -26.52 -11.71 0.39
N VAL A 320 -26.39 -11.92 -0.91
CA VAL A 320 -25.19 -11.57 -1.66
C VAL A 320 -25.47 -10.29 -2.44
N ILE A 321 -24.55 -9.35 -2.36
CA ILE A 321 -24.58 -8.11 -3.12
C ILE A 321 -23.44 -8.17 -4.12
N ARG A 322 -23.78 -8.15 -5.41
CA ARG A 322 -22.83 -8.13 -6.50
C ARG A 322 -22.79 -6.76 -7.15
N LEU A 323 -21.62 -6.13 -7.12
CA LEU A 323 -21.39 -4.88 -7.85
C LEU A 323 -21.05 -5.19 -9.30
N VAL A 324 -21.70 -4.47 -10.20
CA VAL A 324 -21.42 -4.54 -11.63
C VAL A 324 -20.91 -3.20 -12.12
N ARG A 325 -19.83 -3.24 -12.90
CA ARG A 325 -19.26 -2.08 -13.58
C ARG A 325 -19.64 -2.07 -15.06
N ASP A 326 -19.46 -0.92 -15.70
CA ASP A 326 -19.68 -0.72 -17.15
C ASP A 326 -18.72 -1.53 -18.05
N ASP A 327 -17.59 -1.99 -17.53
CA ASP A 327 -16.67 -2.93 -18.19
C ASP A 327 -17.11 -4.40 -18.07
N GLU A 328 -18.14 -4.69 -17.27
CA GLU A 328 -18.73 -6.02 -17.11
C GLU A 328 -20.13 -6.06 -17.78
N SER A 329 -20.32 -6.91 -18.79
CA SER A 329 -21.62 -7.06 -19.43
C SER A 329 -22.63 -7.71 -18.47
N VAL A 330 -23.62 -6.95 -17.98
CA VAL A 330 -24.84 -7.53 -17.40
C VAL A 330 -25.65 -8.10 -18.56
N VAL A 331 -25.85 -9.41 -18.60
CA VAL A 331 -26.93 -9.97 -19.42
C VAL A 331 -28.23 -9.44 -18.83
N ALA A 332 -28.77 -8.37 -19.42
CA ALA A 332 -30.05 -7.80 -19.04
C ALA A 332 -31.11 -8.90 -19.12
N ALA A 333 -31.88 -9.09 -18.05
CA ALA A 333 -33.06 -9.92 -18.11
C ALA A 333 -34.01 -9.31 -19.14
N THR A 334 -34.17 -9.98 -20.28
CA THR A 334 -35.12 -9.59 -21.31
C THR A 334 -36.51 -9.49 -20.67
N PRO A 335 -37.22 -8.35 -20.78
CA PRO A 335 -38.60 -8.30 -20.35
C PRO A 335 -39.40 -9.34 -21.14
N PRO A 336 -40.36 -10.06 -20.52
CA PRO A 336 -41.17 -11.02 -21.25
C PRO A 336 -41.92 -10.27 -22.35
N THR A 337 -41.58 -10.59 -23.60
CA THR A 337 -42.34 -10.17 -24.77
C THR A 337 -43.73 -10.76 -24.64
N ASN A 338 -44.72 -9.88 -24.45
CA ASN A 338 -46.14 -10.17 -24.65
C ASN A 338 -46.34 -10.55 -26.12
N ASP A 339 -46.20 -11.82 -26.46
CA ASP A 339 -46.81 -12.35 -27.68
C ASP A 339 -47.23 -13.80 -27.45
N SER A 340 -48.39 -14.13 -27.99
CA SER A 340 -49.07 -15.43 -28.01
C SER A 340 -49.75 -15.92 -26.72
N MET A 341 -50.76 -15.17 -26.27
CA MET A 341 -52.07 -15.82 -26.16
C MET A 341 -52.48 -16.27 -27.58
N LYS A 342 -52.24 -17.53 -27.93
CA LYS A 342 -53.05 -18.24 -28.93
C LYS A 342 -53.46 -19.58 -28.36
N VAL A 343 -54.73 -19.61 -27.98
CA VAL A 343 -55.54 -20.80 -27.77
C VAL A 343 -55.48 -21.66 -29.04
N GLN A 344 -55.15 -22.94 -28.88
CA GLN A 344 -55.77 -24.05 -29.60
C GLN A 344 -56.04 -25.18 -28.61
#